data_AF-A0A2B7YIY4-F1
#
_entry.id   AF-A0A2B7YIY4-F1
#
_cell.length_a   1.000
_cell.length_b   1.000
_cell.length_c   1.000
_cell.angle_alpha   90.00
_cell.angle_beta   90.00
_cell.angle_gamma   90.00
#
_symmetry.space_group_name_H-M   'P 1'
#
loop_
_entity.id
_entity.type
_entity.pdbx_description
1 polymer ?
#
loop_
_entity_poly.entity_id
_entity_poly.type
_entity_poly.pdbx_seq_one_letter_code
_entity_poly.pdbx_strand_id
1 'polypeptide(L)' 'MKEVSPMKAIRQKCLDCSCGSSEEVKNCFAKKCPLYQFRFGYKLDENGERKKTRTISEEHLEKLKAGRNKNLSLIQ' A
#
# COMPACT_ATOMS: atom_id res chain seq x y z
N MET A 1 14.82 12.88 -13.62
CA MET A 1 14.05 11.63 -13.40
C MET A 1 13.63 11.56 -11.95
N LYS A 2 12.35 11.32 -11.65
CA LYS A 2 11.87 11.27 -10.26
C LYS A 2 12.24 9.92 -9.67
N GLU A 3 13.03 9.89 -8.61
CA GLU A 3 13.43 8.65 -7.96
C GLU A 3 12.19 7.91 -7.44
N VAL A 4 11.93 6.75 -8.02
CA VAL A 4 10.85 5.87 -7.58
C VAL A 4 11.41 4.95 -6.51
N SER A 5 10.75 4.92 -5.35
CA SER A 5 11.12 3.94 -4.32
C SER A 5 10.92 2.52 -4.86
N PRO A 6 11.73 1.53 -4.40
CA PRO A 6 11.61 0.15 -4.87
C PRO A 6 10.18 -0.39 -4.76
N MET A 7 9.47 -0.03 -3.69
CA MET A 7 8.08 -0.43 -3.48
C MET A 7 7.13 0.15 -4.53
N LYS A 8 7.33 1.41 -4.94
CA LYS A 8 6.56 2.02 -6.03
C LYS A 8 6.88 1.35 -7.37
N ALA A 9 8.15 1.05 -7.62
CA ALA A 9 8.57 0.35 -8.84
C ALA A 9 7.95 -1.06 -8.93
N ILE A 10 7.95 -1.83 -7.84
CA ILE A 10 7.29 -3.15 -7.79
C ILE A 10 5.79 -3.02 -8.06
N ARG A 11 5.11 -2.05 -7.44
CA ARG A 11 3.68 -1.82 -7.68
C ARG A 11 3.40 -1.50 -9.16
N GLN A 12 4.22 -0.66 -9.78
CA GLN A 12 4.13 -0.35 -11.21
C GLN A 12 4.35 -1.60 -12.05
N LYS A 13 5.31 -2.46 -11.69
CA LYS A 13 5.53 -3.72 -12.39
C LYS A 13 4.34 -4.68 -12.28
N CYS A 14 3.69 -4.72 -11.12
CA CYS A 14 2.48 -5.51 -10.95
C CYS A 14 1.30 -4.95 -11.76
N LEU A 15 1.16 -3.62 -11.87
CA LEU A 15 0.17 -3.01 -12.76
C LEU A 15 0.44 -3.38 -14.22
N ASP A 16 1.67 -3.23 -14.67
CA ASP A 16 2.12 -3.59 -16.01
C ASP A 16 1.81 -5.07 -16.33
N CYS A 17 2.11 -5.98 -15.39
CA CYS A 17 1.82 -7.41 -15.53
C CYS A 17 0.31 -7.75 -15.58
N SER A 18 -0.53 -6.90 -14.98
CA SER A 18 -2.00 -7.05 -14.91
C SER A 18 -2.72 -6.07 -15.84
N CYS A 19 -2.08 -5.63 -16.92
CA CYS A 19 -2.66 -4.72 -17.92
C CYS A 19 -3.28 -3.44 -17.32
N GLY A 20 -2.71 -2.93 -16.23
CA GLY A 20 -3.17 -1.75 -15.49
C GLY A 20 -4.30 -2.01 -14.49
N SER A 21 -4.83 -3.24 -14.39
CA SER A 21 -5.94 -3.56 -13.50
C SER A 21 -5.48 -3.76 -12.06
N SER A 22 -5.91 -2.88 -11.16
CA SER A 22 -5.66 -3.07 -9.72
C SER A 22 -6.40 -4.27 -9.14
N GLU A 23 -7.56 -4.62 -9.70
CA GLU A 23 -8.37 -5.76 -9.24
C GLU A 23 -7.69 -7.09 -9.59
N GLU A 24 -7.05 -7.17 -10.75
CA GLU A 24 -6.25 -8.35 -11.10
C GLU A 24 -4.99 -8.48 -10.26
N VAL A 25 -4.34 -7.39 -9.88
CA VAL A 25 -3.22 -7.44 -8.92
C VAL A 25 -3.70 -7.96 -7.55
N LYS A 26 -4.91 -7.58 -7.13
CA LYS A 26 -5.51 -8.08 -5.89
C LYS A 26 -5.80 -9.58 -5.98
N ASN A 27 -6.43 -10.00 -7.08
CA ASN A 27 -6.84 -11.37 -7.36
C ASN A 27 -5.79 -12.21 -8.10
N CYS A 28 -4.52 -11.79 -8.05
CA CYS A 28 -3.44 -12.43 -8.77
C CYS A 28 -3.25 -13.89 -8.32
N PHE A 29 -3.28 -14.82 -9.28
CA PHE A 29 -3.13 -16.26 -9.02
C PHE A 29 -1.68 -16.69 -8.81
N ALA A 30 -0.70 -15.87 -9.20
CA ALA A 30 0.72 -16.16 -9.11
C ALA A 30 1.27 -16.03 -7.67
N LYS A 31 0.72 -16.81 -6.72
CA LYS A 31 1.12 -16.78 -5.29
C LYS A 31 2.59 -17.14 -5.05
N LYS A 32 3.21 -17.88 -5.97
CA LYS A 32 4.65 -18.24 -5.95
C LYS A 32 5.56 -17.14 -6.53
N CYS A 33 4.99 -16.02 -7.02
CA CYS A 33 5.79 -14.92 -7.55
C CYS A 33 6.61 -14.27 -6.41
N PRO A 34 7.93 -14.05 -6.59
CA PRO A 34 8.76 -13.37 -5.59
C PRO A 34 8.25 -11.97 -5.22
N LEU A 35 7.53 -11.31 -6.13
CA LEU A 35 6.96 -9.98 -5.92
C LEU A 35 5.57 -10.01 -5.24
N TYR A 36 4.96 -11.19 -5.06
CA TYR A 36 3.57 -11.31 -4.59
C TYR A 36 3.31 -10.63 -3.24
N GLN A 37 4.27 -10.71 -2.32
CA GLN A 37 4.20 -10.09 -0.98
C GLN A 37 4.31 -8.57 -1.00
N PHE A 38 4.77 -8.01 -2.12
CA PHE A 38 5.04 -6.58 -2.31
C PHE A 38 4.14 -5.95 -3.37
N ARG A 39 3.22 -6.71 -3.96
CA ARG A 39 2.42 -6.32 -5.13
C ARG A 39 1.57 -5.06 -4.95
N PHE A 40 1.26 -4.71 -3.71
CA PHE A 40 0.52 -3.49 -3.35
C PHE A 40 1.42 -2.27 -3.08
N GLY A 41 2.73 -2.39 -3.25
CA GLY A 41 3.67 -1.31 -2.94
C GLY A 41 3.94 -1.13 -1.44
N TYR A 42 3.66 -2.15 -0.65
CA TYR A 42 4.05 -2.29 0.75
C TYR A 42 4.20 -3.78 1.07
N LYS A 43 4.94 -4.09 2.15
CA LYS A 43 5.11 -5.46 2.61
C LYS A 43 3.86 -5.92 3.35
N LEU A 44 3.33 -7.06 2.96
CA LEU A 44 2.28 -7.76 3.70
C LEU A 44 2.90 -8.62 4.82
N ASP A 45 2.15 -8.82 5.90
CA ASP A 45 2.45 -9.84 6.91
C ASP A 45 1.83 -11.21 6.53
N GLU A 46 2.00 -12.20 7.41
CA GLU A 46 1.48 -13.56 7.23
C GLU A 46 -0.05 -13.63 7.15
N ASN A 47 -0.75 -12.65 7.73
CA ASN A 47 -2.21 -12.54 7.69
C ASN A 47 -2.70 -11.77 6.46
N GLY A 48 -1.78 -11.26 5.62
CA GLY A 48 -2.11 -10.46 4.46
C GLY A 48 -2.45 -9.00 4.77
N GLU A 49 -2.16 -8.53 5.98
CA GLU A 49 -2.32 -7.13 6.36
C GLU A 49 -1.06 -6.30 6.06
N ARG A 50 -1.23 -4.98 5.96
CA ARG A 50 -0.10 -4.07 5.76
C ARG A 50 0.79 -4.09 7.00
N LYS A 51 2.01 -4.61 6.86
CA LYS A 51 3.00 -4.62 7.95
C LYS A 51 3.34 -3.17 8.33
N LYS A 52 2.95 -2.76 9.54
CA LYS A 52 3.34 -1.45 10.09
C LYS A 52 4.82 -1.50 10.43
N THR A 53 5.61 -0.67 9.74
CA THR A 53 7.08 -0.60 9.96
C THR A 53 7.43 -0.03 11.34
N ARG A 54 6.53 0.70 11.98
CA ARG A 54 6.74 1.34 13.28
C ARG A 54 5.47 1.28 14.14
N THR A 55 5.63 1.02 15.43
CA THR A 55 4.62 1.31 16.44
C THR A 55 4.53 2.84 16.62
N ILE A 56 3.31 3.36 16.61
CA ILE A 56 3.04 4.79 16.79
C ILE A 56 2.39 4.93 18.17
N SER A 57 2.81 5.92 18.97
CA SER A 57 2.16 6.21 20.25
C SER A 57 0.69 6.59 20.02
N GLU A 58 -0.17 6.24 20.97
CA GLU A 58 -1.60 6.51 20.87
C GLU A 58 -1.88 8.00 20.65
N GLU A 59 -1.16 8.87 21.36
CA GLU A 59 -1.24 10.32 21.21
C GLU A 59 -0.93 10.78 19.77
N HIS A 60 0.09 10.20 19.13
CA HIS A 60 0.44 10.55 17.75
C HIS A 60 -0.58 10.00 16.75
N LEU A 61 -1.16 8.82 17.01
CA LEU A 61 -2.24 8.27 16.19
C LEU A 61 -3.49 9.15 16.25
N GLU A 62 -3.83 9.67 17.42
CA GLU A 62 -4.98 10.55 17.61
C GLU A 62 -4.82 11.88 16.87
N LYS A 63 -3.63 12.50 16.92
CA LYS A 63 -3.30 13.70 16.13
C LYS A 63 -3.44 13.46 14.63
N LEU A 64 -3.00 12.30 14.12
CA LEU A 64 -3.15 11.93 12.71
C LEU A 64 -4.62 11.73 12.31
N LYS A 65 -5.44 11.13 13.19
CA LYS A 65 -6.90 10.96 12.96
C LYS A 65 -7.62 12.31 12.91
N ALA A 66 -7.30 13.21 13.85
CA ALA A 66 -7.89 14.55 13.89
C ALA A 66 -7.63 15.37 12.60
N GLY A 67 -6.43 15.25 12.02
CA GLY A 67 -6.09 15.90 10.75
C GLY A 67 -6.83 15.35 9.52
N ARG A 68 -7.21 14.06 9.52
CA ARG A 68 -7.99 13.44 8.44
C ARG A 68 -9.46 13.89 8.44
N ASN A 69 -10.08 13.99 9.62
CA ASN A 69 -11.47 14.45 9.73
C ASN A 69 -11.65 15.92 9.30
N LYS A 70 -10.68 16.79 9.58
CA LYS A 70 -10.74 18.21 9.12
C LYS A 70 -10.71 18.36 7.60
N ASN A 71 -9.95 17.49 6.92
CA ASN A 71 -9.93 17.49 5.44
C ASN A 71 -11.22 16.92 4.85
N LEU A 72 -11.90 15.99 5.54
CA LEU A 72 -13.18 15.45 5.10
C LEU A 72 -14.31 16.48 5.27
N SER A 73 -14.29 17.28 6.34
CA SER A 73 -15.26 18.36 6.56
C SER A 73 -15.08 19.59 5.65
N LEU A 74 -13.96 19.70 4.94
CA LEU A 74 -13.68 20.74 3.94
C LEU A 74 -14.13 20.37 2.53
N ILE A 75 -14.65 19.14 2.34
CA ILE A 75 -15.15 18.62 1.05
C ILE A 75 -16.70 18.62 1.03
N GLN A 76 -17.36 19.30 1.97
CA GLN A 76 -18.80 19.60 1.90
C GLN A 76 -19.07 20.87 1.11
#